data_AF-A0A519CAQ0-F1
#
_entry.id   AF-A0A519CAQ0-F1
#
_cell.length_a   1.000
_cell.length_b   1.000
_cell.length_c   1.000
_cell.angle_alpha   90.00
_cell.angle_beta   90.00
_cell.angle_gamma   90.00
#
_symmetry.space_group_name_H-M   'P 1'
#
loop_
_entity.id
_entity.type
_entity.pdbx_description
1 polymer ?
#
loop_
_entity_poly.entity_id
_entity_poly.type
_entity_poly.pdbx_seq_one_letter_code
_entity_poly.pdbx_strand_id
1 'polypeptide(L)'
;MDLTEKFLPNEKFLKKYKDLTVNRKTGYSIAITNLRIFISNKNEVWDIYSDKINYLGRLFTPMFSWWWQLIFIPMSLIMLDGSKWIAAIFMLLSIARQQIRIETLTIGVKSKNWNITKDNETLDQISEDIRLNSVVGVIRKDGKQIWEAEDLGKAPTLNIELIGENESRPLTSAWSFAAISFLSYYASSFGAGTGFWTFFLAIISIGFFIIHRDRKKTNEFRGVDPKPGLILQAYQYILNYFKIPVINTRWSFGFYQRTIYVRDLGYQLCCVFLLIGLFITYANENMIPLLIAMTIGIPIYLIGRTLSGIPRSNKRMALRSFSATFVGLLVVIPCLLLMPMYDTATIKVPKSFVQGDSGNGWKNVMNQYDEYGLGLASTTFSLYIDDAEDNEGNNDGYPGILMVVAVKVPIDIEEKDMLSELDKQFKRMAVDQKIELDSEIEKGSRKTKQGYETQYSIFNGTAKTDSIGFEGYNRTITKGSKTLYVGEVWKAPEYNLIVVAMGIAIISEEEINVDPFDDFIPDFIPDIIPDNPNDTTNMQNWLELLDIIPETICYYN
;
A
#
# COMPACT_ATOMS: atom_id res chain seq x y z
N MET A 1 -1.89 26.30 53.86
CA MET A 1 -3.27 26.16 54.36
C MET A 1 -3.31 24.87 55.17
N ASP A 2 -3.54 24.96 56.47
CA ASP A 2 -3.46 23.79 57.36
C ASP A 2 -4.77 23.00 57.26
N LEU A 3 -4.70 21.75 56.78
CA LEU A 3 -5.88 20.90 56.58
C LEU A 3 -6.57 20.57 57.93
N THR A 4 -5.81 20.66 59.01
CA THR A 4 -6.22 20.47 60.40
C THR A 4 -7.27 21.47 60.88
N GLU A 5 -7.22 22.72 60.41
CA GLU A 5 -8.21 23.74 60.79
C GLU A 5 -9.58 23.56 60.11
N LYS A 6 -9.67 22.72 59.07
CA LYS A 6 -10.91 22.45 58.33
C LYS A 6 -11.65 21.18 58.74
N PHE A 7 -11.11 20.39 59.68
CA PHE A 7 -11.80 19.19 60.16
C PHE A 7 -12.95 19.57 61.09
N LEU A 8 -14.11 18.94 60.88
CA LEU A 8 -15.20 19.00 61.85
C LEU A 8 -14.80 18.21 63.12
N PRO A 9 -15.33 18.56 64.31
CA PRO A 9 -14.99 17.89 65.57
C PRO A 9 -15.28 16.38 65.61
N ASN A 10 -16.08 15.87 64.65
CA ASN A 10 -16.46 14.47 64.52
C ASN A 10 -15.71 13.73 63.38
N GLU A 11 -14.78 14.39 62.69
CA GLU A 11 -14.01 13.80 61.58
C GLU A 11 -12.65 13.28 62.08
N LYS A 12 -12.37 12.00 61.83
CA LYS A 12 -11.09 11.37 62.16
C LYS A 12 -10.22 11.32 60.91
N PHE A 13 -9.06 11.94 60.97
CA PHE A 13 -8.04 11.83 59.93
C PHE A 13 -7.44 10.42 59.95
N LEU A 14 -7.39 9.77 58.78
CA LEU A 14 -6.89 8.40 58.66
C LEU A 14 -5.48 8.39 58.12
N LYS A 15 -5.29 8.95 56.92
CA LYS A 15 -4.01 8.88 56.22
C LYS A 15 -3.86 10.00 55.21
N LYS A 16 -2.62 10.39 54.94
CA LYS A 16 -2.27 11.35 53.88
C LYS A 16 -1.19 10.80 52.99
N TYR A 17 -1.46 10.86 51.70
CA TYR A 17 -0.56 10.54 50.62
C TYR A 17 -0.04 11.84 50.00
N LYS A 18 1.28 12.00 49.95
CA LYS A 18 1.95 13.18 49.37
C LYS A 18 2.54 12.85 48.00
N ASP A 19 2.91 13.90 47.26
CA ASP A 19 3.60 13.84 45.98
C ASP A 19 2.86 13.01 44.92
N LEU A 20 1.55 13.22 44.86
CA LEU A 20 0.67 12.63 43.86
C LEU A 20 0.57 13.53 42.63
N THR A 21 0.38 12.90 41.49
CA THR A 21 0.00 13.58 40.25
C THR A 21 -1.49 13.39 40.04
N VAL A 22 -2.24 14.50 39.98
CA VAL A 22 -3.70 14.47 39.75
C VAL A 22 -4.01 15.23 38.48
N ASN A 23 -4.71 14.59 37.54
CA ASN A 23 -5.02 15.14 36.23
C ASN A 23 -3.79 15.74 35.51
N ARG A 24 -2.64 15.05 35.60
CA ARG A 24 -1.33 15.45 35.04
C ARG A 24 -0.66 16.68 35.66
N LYS A 25 -1.20 17.23 36.74
CA LYS A 25 -0.52 18.27 37.54
C LYS A 25 0.18 17.62 38.73
N THR A 26 1.45 17.98 38.96
CA THR A 26 2.29 17.46 40.06
C THR A 26 2.06 18.24 41.36
N GLY A 27 2.45 17.64 42.49
CA GLY A 27 2.45 18.30 43.80
C GLY A 27 1.11 18.23 44.56
N TYR A 28 0.22 17.32 44.18
CA TYR A 28 -1.02 17.10 44.92
C TYR A 28 -0.77 16.18 46.13
N SER A 29 -1.57 16.35 47.18
CA SER A 29 -1.67 15.43 48.30
C SER A 29 -3.13 15.01 48.46
N ILE A 30 -3.34 13.73 48.75
CA ILE A 30 -4.65 13.18 49.08
C ILE A 30 -4.67 12.91 50.57
N ALA A 31 -5.57 13.56 51.29
CA ALA A 31 -5.86 13.26 52.68
C ALA A 31 -7.23 12.58 52.77
N ILE A 32 -7.26 11.41 53.40
CA ILE A 32 -8.46 10.60 53.56
C ILE A 32 -8.89 10.69 55.02
N THR A 33 -10.15 11.06 55.26
CA THR A 33 -10.81 10.99 56.56
C THR A 33 -11.88 9.90 56.54
N ASN A 34 -12.47 9.64 57.70
CA ASN A 34 -13.61 8.74 57.83
C ASN A 34 -14.85 9.15 57.01
N LEU A 35 -14.94 10.39 56.50
CA LEU A 35 -16.13 10.88 55.77
C LEU A 35 -15.84 11.59 54.44
N ARG A 36 -14.61 12.08 54.25
CA ARG A 36 -14.23 12.90 53.11
C ARG A 36 -12.85 12.56 52.59
N ILE A 37 -12.66 12.85 51.31
CA ILE A 37 -11.39 12.82 50.63
C ILE A 37 -11.04 14.23 50.20
N PHE A 38 -9.91 14.72 50.69
CA PHE A 38 -9.35 15.99 50.28
C PHE A 38 -8.25 15.76 49.25
N ILE A 39 -8.44 16.31 48.06
CA ILE A 39 -7.40 16.34 47.02
C ILE A 39 -6.91 17.78 46.93
N SER A 40 -5.67 18.04 47.35
CA SER A 40 -5.16 19.41 47.49
C SER A 40 -3.77 19.60 46.92
N ASN A 41 -3.50 20.76 46.35
CA ASN A 41 -2.18 21.31 46.05
C ASN A 41 -2.08 22.72 46.67
N LYS A 42 -0.95 23.42 46.54
CA LYS A 42 -0.74 24.79 47.04
C LYS A 42 -1.82 25.79 46.60
N ASN A 43 -2.43 25.57 45.43
CA ASN A 43 -3.36 26.52 44.80
C ASN A 43 -4.82 26.05 44.77
N GLU A 44 -5.09 24.75 44.93
CA GLU A 44 -6.41 24.16 44.73
C GLU A 44 -6.71 23.14 45.83
N VAL A 45 -7.92 23.15 46.37
CA VAL A 45 -8.41 22.13 47.31
C VAL A 45 -9.76 21.63 46.83
N TRP A 46 -9.90 20.33 46.66
CA TRP A 46 -11.17 19.66 46.38
C TRP A 46 -11.57 18.84 47.59
N ASP A 47 -12.80 19.07 48.02
CA ASP A 47 -13.45 18.33 49.11
C ASP A 47 -14.52 17.41 48.48
N ILE A 48 -14.36 16.10 48.68
CA ILE A 48 -15.21 15.06 48.12
C ILE A 48 -15.75 14.22 49.27
N TYR A 49 -17.06 14.16 49.44
CA TYR A 49 -17.67 13.25 50.40
C TYR A 49 -17.59 11.80 49.88
N SER A 50 -17.24 10.87 50.77
CA SER A 50 -17.03 9.45 50.42
C SER A 50 -18.30 8.78 49.90
N ASP A 51 -19.49 9.21 50.36
CA ASP A 51 -20.81 8.72 49.93
C ASP A 51 -21.19 9.15 48.50
N LYS A 52 -20.57 10.21 47.97
CA LYS A 52 -20.83 10.75 46.62
C LYS A 52 -19.97 10.11 45.54
N ILE A 53 -19.00 9.28 45.91
CA ILE A 53 -18.15 8.57 44.97
C ILE A 53 -18.98 7.47 44.33
N ASN A 54 -19.26 7.61 43.03
CA ASN A 54 -20.07 6.63 42.31
C ASN A 54 -19.22 5.65 41.50
N TYR A 55 -17.93 5.98 41.30
CA TYR A 55 -17.06 5.22 40.43
C TYR A 55 -15.62 5.25 40.95
N LEU A 56 -15.00 4.07 41.01
CA LEU A 56 -13.59 3.89 41.29
C LEU A 56 -13.05 2.86 40.29
N GLY A 57 -12.05 3.23 39.51
CA GLY A 57 -11.51 2.30 38.51
C GLY A 57 -10.04 2.48 38.23
N ARG A 58 -9.41 1.37 37.86
CA ARG A 58 -8.01 1.32 37.41
C ARG A 58 -7.95 1.35 35.90
N LEU A 59 -7.17 2.28 35.36
CA LEU A 59 -7.05 2.46 33.92
C LEU A 59 -5.71 3.05 33.51
N PHE A 60 -5.24 2.68 32.32
CA PHE A 60 -4.01 3.21 31.75
C PHE A 60 -4.27 4.53 31.00
N THR A 61 -3.47 5.54 31.29
CA THR A 61 -3.49 6.79 30.53
C THR A 61 -2.14 7.06 29.86
N PRO A 62 -2.13 7.66 28.66
CA PRO A 62 -0.90 8.12 28.04
C PRO A 62 -0.24 9.18 28.93
N MET A 63 1.06 9.00 29.19
CA MET A 63 1.86 9.92 29.99
C MET A 63 1.83 11.34 29.38
N PHE A 64 1.94 11.43 28.05
CA PHE A 64 1.95 12.71 27.34
C PHE A 64 0.55 13.19 26.94
N SER A 65 0.39 14.52 26.93
CA SER A 65 -0.87 15.19 26.60
C SER A 65 -1.31 15.04 25.14
N TRP A 66 -2.62 15.09 24.88
CA TRP A 66 -3.18 15.00 23.52
C TRP A 66 -2.83 16.20 22.65
N TRP A 67 -2.59 17.35 23.26
CA TRP A 67 -2.12 18.57 22.59
C TRP A 67 -0.83 18.38 21.79
N TRP A 68 0.07 17.48 22.20
CA TRP A 68 1.28 17.17 21.44
C TRP A 68 0.98 16.60 20.04
N GLN A 69 -0.12 15.88 19.86
CA GLN A 69 -0.51 15.38 18.54
C GLN A 69 -0.92 16.50 17.58
N LEU A 70 -1.48 17.60 18.09
CA LEU A 70 -1.80 18.77 17.28
C LEU A 70 -0.56 19.50 16.77
N ILE A 71 0.60 19.25 17.35
CA ILE A 71 1.88 19.78 16.88
C ILE A 71 2.57 18.75 15.97
N PHE A 72 2.65 17.50 16.41
CA PHE A 72 3.38 16.46 15.68
C PHE A 72 2.75 16.12 14.32
N ILE A 73 1.42 16.10 14.21
CA ILE A 73 0.74 15.74 12.95
C ILE A 73 0.97 16.83 11.87
N PRO A 74 0.70 18.13 12.11
CA PRO A 74 0.97 19.16 11.11
C PRO A 74 2.45 19.28 10.77
N MET A 75 3.35 19.18 11.76
CA MET A 75 4.79 19.21 11.48
C MET A 75 5.25 18.03 10.63
N SER A 76 4.68 16.84 10.85
CA SER A 76 4.99 15.69 9.99
C SER A 76 4.52 15.89 8.55
N LEU A 77 3.38 16.56 8.34
CA LEU A 77 2.83 16.85 7.01
C LEU A 77 3.62 17.91 6.26
N ILE A 78 4.00 19.01 6.93
CA ILE A 78 4.78 20.11 6.32
C ILE A 78 6.17 19.63 5.89
N MET A 79 6.76 18.70 6.65
CA MET A 79 8.13 18.23 6.41
C MET A 79 8.22 17.06 5.41
N LEU A 80 7.09 16.64 4.81
CA LEU A 80 7.04 15.58 3.80
C LEU A 80 7.92 15.89 2.58
N ASP A 81 7.91 17.14 2.12
CA ASP A 81 8.62 17.56 0.90
C ASP A 81 10.09 17.94 1.17
N GLY A 82 10.40 18.46 2.35
CA GLY A 82 11.74 18.99 2.66
C GLY A 82 12.69 17.99 3.32
N SER A 83 12.26 17.29 4.37
CA SER A 83 13.14 16.45 5.18
C SER A 83 12.42 15.21 5.70
N LYS A 84 12.43 14.16 4.87
CA LYS A 84 11.79 12.85 5.13
C LYS A 84 12.09 12.30 6.53
N TRP A 85 13.32 12.49 7.02
CA TRP A 85 13.75 12.08 8.37
C TRP A 85 13.10 12.86 9.51
N ILE A 86 12.90 14.17 9.36
CA ILE A 86 12.26 14.99 10.40
C ILE A 86 10.77 14.68 10.48
N ALA A 87 10.11 14.52 9.33
CA ALA A 87 8.73 14.05 9.27
C ALA A 87 8.57 12.67 9.95
N ALA A 88 9.53 11.76 9.71
CA ALA A 88 9.57 10.46 10.36
C ALA A 88 9.71 10.56 11.89
N ILE A 89 10.59 11.43 12.40
CA ILE A 89 10.75 11.65 13.84
C ILE A 89 9.45 12.15 14.48
N PHE A 90 8.76 13.11 13.87
CA PHE A 90 7.49 13.60 14.40
C PHE A 90 6.39 12.53 14.40
N MET A 91 6.33 11.68 13.37
CA MET A 91 5.45 10.52 13.37
C MET A 91 5.80 9.52 14.48
N LEU A 92 7.09 9.21 14.67
CA LEU A 92 7.55 8.34 15.75
C LEU A 92 7.23 8.91 17.13
N LEU A 93 7.39 10.21 17.37
CA LEU A 93 7.02 10.87 18.62
C LEU A 93 5.51 10.80 18.89
N SER A 94 4.69 10.94 17.84
CA SER A 94 3.24 10.76 17.93
C SER A 94 2.86 9.33 18.35
N ILE A 95 3.62 8.32 17.89
CA ILE A 95 3.43 6.91 18.22
C ILE A 95 3.97 6.58 19.62
N ALA A 96 5.16 7.06 19.98
CA ALA A 96 5.81 6.86 21.27
C ALA A 96 4.92 7.33 22.43
N ARG A 97 4.20 8.44 22.24
CA ARG A 97 3.17 8.88 23.18
C ARG A 97 2.10 7.82 23.45
N GLN A 98 1.72 7.02 22.46
CA GLN A 98 0.73 5.96 22.64
C GLN A 98 1.31 4.74 23.38
N GLN A 99 2.63 4.55 23.36
CA GLN A 99 3.32 3.46 24.07
C GLN A 99 3.56 3.78 25.53
N ILE A 100 4.04 4.99 25.84
CA ILE A 100 4.41 5.37 27.21
C ILE A 100 3.14 5.67 28.01
N ARG A 101 2.73 4.71 28.86
CA ARG A 101 1.54 4.80 29.69
C ARG A 101 1.86 4.54 31.15
N ILE A 102 1.04 5.15 31.99
CA ILE A 102 1.11 4.98 33.44
C ILE A 102 -0.26 4.50 33.89
N GLU A 103 -0.25 3.57 34.84
CA GLU A 103 -1.46 3.12 35.49
C GLU A 103 -2.02 4.22 36.40
N THR A 104 -3.32 4.45 36.31
CA THR A 104 -4.00 5.54 37.02
C THR A 104 -5.20 5.03 37.78
N LEU A 105 -5.44 5.61 38.95
CA LEU A 105 -6.66 5.42 39.71
C LEU A 105 -7.62 6.57 39.39
N THR A 106 -8.79 6.25 38.86
CA THR A 106 -9.84 7.23 38.61
C THR A 106 -10.85 7.21 39.74
N ILE A 107 -11.03 8.37 40.40
CA ILE A 107 -12.12 8.63 41.33
C ILE A 107 -13.17 9.45 40.59
N GLY A 108 -14.41 8.94 40.52
CA GLY A 108 -15.51 9.59 39.81
C GLY A 108 -16.69 9.90 40.73
N VAL A 109 -17.13 11.16 40.69
CA VAL A 109 -18.41 11.64 41.22
C VAL A 109 -19.30 11.97 40.01
N LYS A 110 -20.63 12.03 40.19
CA LYS A 110 -21.62 12.28 39.10
C LYS A 110 -21.26 13.46 38.18
N SER A 111 -20.56 14.47 38.68
CA SER A 111 -20.19 15.68 37.93
C SER A 111 -18.74 15.73 37.42
N LYS A 112 -17.82 14.94 37.98
CA LYS A 112 -16.38 15.08 37.70
C LYS A 112 -15.58 13.83 38.05
N ASN A 113 -14.54 13.58 37.26
CA ASN A 113 -13.57 12.52 37.47
C ASN A 113 -12.17 13.08 37.73
N TRP A 114 -11.40 12.40 38.58
CA TRP A 114 -10.01 12.71 38.90
C TRP A 114 -9.14 11.49 38.64
N ASN A 115 -8.10 11.66 37.83
CA ASN A 115 -7.11 10.60 37.55
C ASN A 115 -5.86 10.84 38.39
N ILE A 116 -5.54 9.87 39.24
CA ILE A 116 -4.41 9.89 40.16
C ILE A 116 -3.34 8.95 39.63
N THR A 117 -2.10 9.43 39.56
CA THR A 117 -0.92 8.67 39.12
C THR A 117 0.12 8.60 40.23
N LYS A 118 0.59 7.38 40.52
CA LYS A 118 1.71 7.07 41.42
C LYS A 118 2.18 5.62 41.20
N ASP A 119 3.01 5.09 42.09
CA ASP A 119 3.39 3.67 42.12
C ASP A 119 2.17 2.78 42.40
N ASN A 120 2.20 1.55 41.88
CA ASN A 120 1.03 0.67 41.91
C ASN A 120 0.59 0.32 43.34
N GLU A 121 1.54 0.11 44.25
CA GLU A 121 1.29 -0.20 45.66
C GLU A 121 0.56 0.94 46.37
N THR A 122 1.01 2.20 46.22
CA THR A 122 0.32 3.34 46.84
C THR A 122 -1.05 3.57 46.23
N LEU A 123 -1.23 3.34 44.93
CA LEU A 123 -2.54 3.43 44.30
C LEU A 123 -3.49 2.32 44.80
N ASP A 124 -2.98 1.12 45.13
CA ASP A 124 -3.78 0.03 45.70
C ASP A 124 -4.20 0.37 47.13
N GLN A 125 -3.26 0.85 47.93
CA GLN A 125 -3.56 1.32 49.29
C GLN A 125 -4.58 2.47 49.30
N ILE A 126 -4.45 3.46 48.41
CA ILE A 126 -5.42 4.55 48.28
C ILE A 126 -6.80 3.99 47.91
N SER A 127 -6.85 3.02 46.99
CA SER A 127 -8.09 2.39 46.56
C SER A 127 -8.77 1.61 47.68
N GLU A 128 -8.02 0.81 48.44
CA GLU A 128 -8.53 0.06 49.60
C GLU A 128 -9.01 1.00 50.71
N ASP A 129 -8.24 2.03 51.05
CA ASP A 129 -8.61 3.02 52.06
C ASP A 129 -9.92 3.74 51.66
N ILE A 130 -10.10 4.07 50.37
CA ILE A 130 -11.34 4.70 49.89
C ILE A 130 -12.52 3.72 49.98
N ARG A 131 -12.33 2.44 49.65
CA ARG A 131 -13.39 1.42 49.77
C ARG A 131 -13.80 1.23 51.22
N LEU A 132 -12.86 1.05 52.12
CA LEU A 132 -13.12 0.91 53.56
C LEU A 132 -13.86 2.14 54.10
N ASN A 133 -13.49 3.35 53.66
CA ASN A 133 -14.17 4.58 54.07
C ASN A 133 -15.53 4.81 53.41
N SER A 134 -15.82 4.23 52.24
CA SER A 134 -17.17 4.29 51.68
C SER A 134 -18.20 3.51 52.51
N VAL A 135 -17.74 2.60 53.37
CA VAL A 135 -18.57 1.83 54.31
C VAL A 135 -18.75 2.57 55.64
N VAL A 136 -17.72 3.29 56.09
CA VAL A 136 -17.74 4.09 57.32
C VAL A 136 -18.43 5.43 57.04
N GLY A 137 -19.68 5.58 57.46
CA GLY A 137 -20.46 6.80 57.23
C GLY A 137 -21.87 6.56 56.67
N VAL A 138 -22.23 5.32 56.31
CA VAL A 138 -23.62 4.98 56.03
C VAL A 138 -24.42 5.06 57.34
N ILE A 139 -25.29 6.06 57.45
CA ILE A 139 -26.23 6.20 58.57
C ILE A 139 -27.21 5.02 58.49
N ARG A 140 -27.28 4.17 59.53
CA ARG A 140 -28.37 3.16 59.63
C ARG A 140 -29.72 3.88 59.64
N LYS A 141 -30.81 3.21 59.25
CA LYS A 141 -32.19 3.76 59.33
C LYS A 141 -32.55 4.34 60.71
N ASP A 142 -31.77 4.00 61.73
CA ASP A 142 -31.93 4.36 63.14
C ASP A 142 -31.13 5.62 63.55
N GLY A 143 -30.47 6.31 62.61
CA GLY A 143 -29.81 7.61 62.84
C GLY A 143 -28.42 7.57 63.48
N LYS A 144 -27.87 6.38 63.77
CA LYS A 144 -26.50 6.21 64.31
C LYS A 144 -25.48 5.94 63.19
N GLN A 145 -24.34 6.63 63.27
CA GLN A 145 -23.19 6.52 62.36
C GLN A 145 -22.33 5.30 62.74
N ILE A 146 -21.82 4.56 61.76
CA ILE A 146 -20.91 3.42 61.99
C ILE A 146 -19.51 3.99 62.25
N TRP A 147 -18.96 3.77 63.45
CA TRP A 147 -17.65 4.31 63.86
C TRP A 147 -16.50 3.29 63.76
N GLU A 148 -16.82 1.99 63.64
CA GLU A 148 -15.84 0.90 63.52
C GLU A 148 -16.26 -0.09 62.43
N ALA A 149 -15.32 -0.46 61.57
CA ALA A 149 -15.52 -1.24 60.36
C ALA A 149 -15.50 -2.76 60.62
N GLU A 150 -16.32 -3.26 61.55
CA GLU A 150 -16.39 -4.71 61.85
C GLU A 150 -17.73 -5.40 61.52
N ASP A 151 -18.70 -4.74 60.87
CA ASP A 151 -20.00 -5.37 60.57
C ASP A 151 -20.30 -5.39 59.06
N LEU A 152 -19.61 -6.31 58.37
CA LEU A 152 -19.80 -6.67 56.96
C LEU A 152 -21.13 -7.42 56.76
N GLY A 153 -22.16 -6.71 56.33
CA GLY A 153 -23.40 -7.37 55.90
C GLY A 153 -24.11 -6.74 54.72
N LYS A 154 -24.25 -5.40 54.67
CA LYS A 154 -25.17 -4.74 53.72
C LYS A 154 -24.79 -3.30 53.34
N ALA A 155 -23.51 -2.94 53.31
CA ALA A 155 -23.08 -1.64 52.77
C ALA A 155 -22.91 -1.74 51.24
N PRO A 156 -23.24 -0.70 50.44
CA PRO A 156 -22.98 -0.68 49.01
C PRO A 156 -21.47 -0.78 48.79
N THR A 157 -21.00 -1.96 48.37
CA THR A 157 -19.58 -2.19 48.11
C THR A 157 -19.19 -1.40 46.86
N LEU A 158 -18.49 -0.30 47.04
CA LEU A 158 -17.86 0.43 45.95
C LEU A 158 -16.84 -0.52 45.31
N ASN A 159 -17.18 -1.08 44.14
CA ASN A 159 -16.34 -2.06 43.46
C ASN A 159 -15.31 -1.33 42.59
N ILE A 160 -14.05 -1.78 42.66
CA ILE A 160 -13.01 -1.31 41.76
C ILE A 160 -13.28 -1.94 40.40
N GLU A 161 -13.72 -1.14 39.44
CA GLU A 161 -13.85 -1.61 38.06
C GLU A 161 -12.49 -1.52 37.38
N LEU A 162 -11.92 -2.68 37.03
CA LEU A 162 -10.79 -2.73 36.12
C LEU A 162 -11.32 -2.43 34.71
N ILE A 163 -10.78 -1.40 34.06
CA ILE A 163 -11.13 -1.08 32.67
C ILE A 163 -10.05 -1.64 31.74
N GLY A 164 -10.47 -2.48 30.80
CA GLY A 164 -9.60 -3.01 29.75
C GLY A 164 -9.11 -1.92 28.79
N GLU A 165 -7.94 -2.12 28.21
CA GLU A 165 -7.39 -1.24 27.21
C GLU A 165 -8.11 -1.37 25.86
N ASN A 166 -8.08 -0.30 25.06
CA ASN A 166 -8.65 -0.32 23.72
C ASN A 166 -7.70 -1.02 22.74
N GLU A 167 -8.00 -2.27 22.40
CA GLU A 167 -7.24 -3.09 21.45
C GLU A 167 -7.49 -2.72 19.98
N SER A 168 -8.68 -2.20 19.66
CA SER A 168 -9.13 -2.03 18.28
C SER A 168 -8.43 -0.88 17.54
N ARG A 169 -8.18 0.24 18.21
CA ARG A 169 -7.49 1.41 17.62
C ARG A 169 -6.09 1.08 17.07
N PRO A 170 -5.16 0.47 17.84
CA PRO A 170 -3.84 0.16 17.33
C PRO A 170 -3.92 -0.86 16.19
N LEU A 171 -4.86 -1.81 16.24
CA LEU A 171 -5.07 -2.76 15.15
C LEU A 171 -5.53 -2.05 13.86
N THR A 172 -6.50 -1.14 13.94
CA THR A 172 -6.94 -0.37 12.77
C THR A 172 -5.81 0.49 12.21
N SER A 173 -5.01 1.14 13.08
CA SER A 173 -3.87 1.93 12.64
C SER A 173 -2.80 1.06 11.98
N ALA A 174 -2.50 -0.13 12.53
CA ALA A 174 -1.54 -1.07 11.96
C ALA A 174 -1.90 -1.43 10.51
N TRP A 175 -3.16 -1.82 10.28
CA TRP A 175 -3.65 -2.15 8.93
C TRP A 175 -3.68 -0.95 7.99
N SER A 176 -4.05 0.25 8.48
CA SER A 176 -3.99 1.46 7.67
C SER A 176 -2.57 1.79 7.23
N PHE A 177 -1.59 1.73 8.13
CA PHE A 177 -0.18 1.95 7.78
C PHE A 177 0.38 0.86 6.86
N ALA A 178 -0.04 -0.40 7.03
CA ALA A 178 0.31 -1.48 6.11
C ALA A 178 -0.24 -1.21 4.69
N ALA A 179 -1.50 -0.77 4.59
CA ALA A 179 -2.10 -0.43 3.30
C ALA A 179 -1.41 0.76 2.61
N ILE A 180 -1.07 1.81 3.36
CA ILE A 180 -0.35 2.97 2.80
C ILE A 180 1.09 2.61 2.43
N SER A 181 1.74 1.72 3.20
CA SER A 181 3.05 1.17 2.85
C SER A 181 2.98 0.41 1.53
N PHE A 182 1.97 -0.44 1.35
CA PHE A 182 1.74 -1.14 0.08
C PHE A 182 1.44 -0.18 -1.07
N LEU A 183 0.63 0.87 -0.86
CA LEU A 183 0.39 1.89 -1.89
C LEU A 183 1.67 2.64 -2.28
N SER A 184 2.54 2.93 -1.30
CA SER A 184 3.86 3.52 -1.56
C SER A 184 4.73 2.56 -2.38
N TYR A 185 4.75 1.27 -2.02
CA TYR A 185 5.44 0.23 -2.77
C TYR A 185 4.93 0.14 -4.21
N TYR A 186 3.62 0.10 -4.39
CA TYR A 186 2.97 0.07 -5.70
C TYR A 186 3.34 1.31 -6.53
N ALA A 187 3.29 2.51 -5.95
CA ALA A 187 3.75 3.73 -6.63
C ALA A 187 5.25 3.65 -6.98
N SER A 188 6.07 3.07 -6.11
CA SER A 188 7.51 2.85 -6.38
C SER A 188 7.74 1.94 -7.58
N SER A 189 6.86 0.98 -7.84
CA SER A 189 6.97 0.09 -9.01
C SER A 189 6.75 0.79 -10.35
N PHE A 190 6.29 2.04 -10.37
CA PHE A 190 6.29 2.91 -11.54
C PHE A 190 7.56 3.80 -11.65
N GLY A 191 8.59 3.53 -10.83
CA GLY A 191 9.81 4.35 -10.77
C GLY A 191 9.71 5.57 -9.85
N ALA A 192 8.62 5.73 -9.07
CA ALA A 192 8.52 6.82 -8.10
C ALA A 192 9.49 6.60 -6.91
N GLY A 193 10.22 7.64 -6.49
CA GLY A 193 11.18 7.61 -5.38
C GLY A 193 10.57 7.50 -3.97
N THR A 194 9.64 6.57 -3.76
CA THR A 194 8.83 6.40 -2.55
C THR A 194 9.36 5.31 -1.59
N GLY A 195 10.45 4.61 -1.95
CA GLY A 195 11.00 3.49 -1.16
C GLY A 195 11.25 3.79 0.33
N PHE A 196 11.68 5.00 0.68
CA PHE A 196 11.82 5.44 2.08
C PHE A 196 10.48 5.34 2.83
N TRP A 197 9.39 5.84 2.22
CA TRP A 197 8.05 5.84 2.82
C TRP A 197 7.50 4.44 2.97
N THR A 198 7.72 3.58 1.97
CA THR A 198 7.36 2.17 2.03
C THR A 198 7.93 1.50 3.28
N PHE A 199 9.25 1.61 3.48
CA PHE A 199 9.94 1.01 4.62
C PHE A 199 9.52 1.64 5.95
N PHE A 200 9.44 2.97 6.01
CA PHE A 200 9.07 3.70 7.23
C PHE A 200 7.65 3.36 7.71
N LEU A 201 6.68 3.34 6.79
CA LEU A 201 5.28 3.01 7.11
C LEU A 201 5.12 1.53 7.51
N ALA A 202 5.90 0.63 6.92
CA ALA A 202 5.93 -0.78 7.32
C ALA A 202 6.42 -0.95 8.76
N ILE A 203 7.50 -0.28 9.16
CA ILE A 203 7.99 -0.28 10.55
C ILE A 203 6.93 0.25 11.51
N ILE A 204 6.27 1.36 11.14
CA ILE A 204 5.18 1.91 11.95
C ILE A 204 4.05 0.89 12.12
N SER A 205 3.66 0.22 11.03
CA SER A 205 2.62 -0.82 11.07
C SER A 205 2.99 -1.93 12.05
N ILE A 206 4.22 -2.44 11.98
CA ILE A 206 4.75 -3.45 12.92
C ILE A 206 4.70 -2.93 14.36
N GLY A 207 5.12 -1.68 14.59
CA GLY A 207 5.04 -1.04 15.91
C GLY A 207 3.61 -1.03 16.47
N PHE A 208 2.60 -0.73 15.65
CA PHE A 208 1.20 -0.79 16.06
C PHE A 208 0.67 -2.21 16.28
N PHE A 209 1.15 -3.21 15.53
CA PHE A 209 0.84 -4.61 15.80
C PHE A 209 1.41 -5.08 17.15
N ILE A 210 2.64 -4.68 17.47
CA ILE A 210 3.25 -4.95 18.79
C ILE A 210 2.41 -4.30 19.89
N ILE A 211 2.04 -3.02 19.73
CA ILE A 211 1.15 -2.34 20.68
C ILE A 211 -0.16 -3.11 20.84
N HIS A 212 -0.83 -3.49 19.75
CA HIS A 212 -2.07 -4.26 19.82
C HIS A 212 -1.89 -5.56 20.62
N ARG A 213 -0.83 -6.32 20.34
CA ARG A 213 -0.49 -7.56 21.05
C ARG A 213 -0.31 -7.31 22.55
N ASP A 214 0.41 -6.26 22.92
CA ASP A 214 0.70 -5.96 24.33
C ASP A 214 -0.55 -5.49 25.08
N ARG A 215 -1.45 -4.73 24.43
CA ARG A 215 -2.77 -4.37 24.99
C ARG A 215 -3.64 -5.61 25.21
N LYS A 216 -3.67 -6.51 24.22
CA LYS A 216 -4.44 -7.75 24.28
C LYS A 216 -3.95 -8.63 25.43
N LYS A 217 -2.64 -8.85 25.55
CA LYS A 217 -2.05 -9.59 26.67
C LYS A 217 -2.37 -8.95 28.01
N THR A 218 -2.27 -7.63 28.13
CA THR A 218 -2.61 -6.90 29.37
C THR A 218 -4.08 -7.13 29.77
N ASN A 219 -5.00 -7.12 28.81
CA ASN A 219 -6.41 -7.40 29.07
C ASN A 219 -6.67 -8.86 29.45
N GLU A 220 -6.02 -9.81 28.77
CA GLU A 220 -6.08 -11.23 29.10
C GLU A 220 -5.55 -11.51 30.52
N PHE A 221 -4.41 -10.92 30.90
CA PHE A 221 -3.85 -11.04 32.25
C PHE A 221 -4.76 -10.47 33.33
N ARG A 222 -5.48 -9.38 33.04
CA ARG A 222 -6.44 -8.77 33.97
C ARG A 222 -7.82 -9.45 33.95
N GLY A 223 -8.07 -10.34 32.98
CA GLY A 223 -9.38 -10.98 32.79
C GLY A 223 -10.50 -10.01 32.43
N VAL A 224 -10.17 -8.87 31.78
CA VAL A 224 -11.14 -7.79 31.49
C VAL A 224 -11.43 -7.71 29.99
N ASP A 225 -12.68 -7.44 29.64
CA ASP A 225 -13.06 -7.16 28.27
C ASP A 225 -12.43 -5.84 27.75
N PRO A 226 -11.98 -5.81 26.48
CA PRO A 226 -11.35 -4.61 25.92
C PRO A 226 -12.34 -3.44 25.82
N LYS A 227 -11.85 -2.24 26.12
CA LYS A 227 -12.64 -1.02 25.93
C LYS A 227 -13.03 -0.87 24.46
N PRO A 228 -14.31 -0.55 24.14
CA PRO A 228 -14.77 -0.44 22.78
C PRO A 228 -13.99 0.61 21.98
N GLY A 229 -13.73 0.32 20.71
CA GLY A 229 -13.13 1.24 19.73
C GLY A 229 -14.00 2.47 19.44
N LEU A 230 -13.47 3.46 18.72
CA LEU A 230 -14.26 4.64 18.31
C LEU A 230 -15.49 4.23 17.49
N ILE A 231 -15.29 3.33 16.52
CA ILE A 231 -16.37 2.84 15.66
C ILE A 231 -17.42 2.10 16.50
N LEU A 232 -16.99 1.23 17.41
CA LEU A 232 -17.91 0.50 18.28
C LEU A 232 -18.62 1.44 19.27
N GLN A 233 -17.94 2.47 19.79
CA GLN A 233 -18.54 3.49 20.64
C GLN A 233 -19.58 4.32 19.89
N ALA A 234 -19.28 4.76 18.67
CA ALA A 234 -20.23 5.46 17.80
C ALA A 234 -21.43 4.57 17.46
N TYR A 235 -21.18 3.30 17.17
CA TYR A 235 -22.23 2.33 16.89
C TYR A 235 -23.09 2.04 18.13
N GLN A 236 -22.47 1.90 19.30
CA GLN A 236 -23.17 1.75 20.59
C GLN A 236 -23.99 3.00 20.90
N TYR A 237 -23.47 4.20 20.62
CA TYR A 237 -24.21 5.45 20.77
C TYR A 237 -25.46 5.48 19.89
N ILE A 238 -25.32 5.13 18.61
CA ILE A 238 -26.45 5.01 17.67
C ILE A 238 -27.45 3.94 18.14
N LEU A 239 -26.98 2.75 18.49
CA LEU A 239 -27.86 1.66 18.95
C LEU A 239 -28.58 2.01 20.26
N ASN A 240 -27.91 2.69 21.19
CA ASN A 240 -28.50 3.17 22.43
C ASN A 240 -29.55 4.26 22.17
N TYR A 241 -29.29 5.17 21.21
CA TYR A 241 -30.29 6.14 20.76
C TYR A 241 -31.56 5.45 20.26
N PHE A 242 -31.42 4.35 19.52
CA PHE A 242 -32.54 3.52 19.06
C PHE A 242 -33.03 2.47 20.07
N LYS A 243 -32.50 2.45 21.31
CA LYS A 243 -32.80 1.45 22.37
C LYS A 243 -32.65 -0.01 21.91
N ILE A 244 -31.75 -0.28 20.98
CA ILE A 244 -31.48 -1.63 20.48
C ILE A 244 -30.41 -2.28 21.36
N PRO A 245 -30.68 -3.45 21.98
CA PRO A 245 -29.71 -4.10 22.85
C PRO A 245 -28.47 -4.60 22.09
N VAL A 246 -27.30 -4.25 22.62
CA VAL A 246 -26.00 -4.68 22.10
C VAL A 246 -25.66 -6.04 22.69
N ILE A 247 -25.73 -7.08 21.87
CA ILE A 247 -25.41 -8.46 22.27
C ILE A 247 -24.00 -8.80 21.78
N ASN A 248 -23.09 -9.04 22.73
CA ASN A 248 -21.74 -9.52 22.45
C ASN A 248 -21.81 -10.96 21.93
N THR A 249 -21.37 -11.18 20.69
CA THR A 249 -21.43 -12.48 20.03
C THR A 249 -20.07 -13.16 20.06
N ARG A 250 -19.98 -14.30 20.76
CA ARG A 250 -18.79 -15.13 20.89
C ARG A 250 -19.14 -16.59 20.55
N TRP A 251 -19.65 -16.85 19.35
CA TRP A 251 -19.80 -18.24 18.92
C TRP A 251 -18.41 -18.87 18.77
N SER A 252 -18.17 -19.91 19.56
CA SER A 252 -16.93 -20.67 19.59
C SER A 252 -17.24 -22.15 19.49
N PHE A 253 -16.26 -22.91 19.00
CA PHE A 253 -16.29 -24.36 19.02
C PHE A 253 -15.01 -24.87 19.71
N GLY A 254 -15.11 -26.01 20.37
CA GLY A 254 -13.96 -26.68 20.97
C GLY A 254 -13.22 -27.48 19.90
N PHE A 255 -11.91 -27.25 19.76
CA PHE A 255 -11.03 -28.07 18.94
C PHE A 255 -9.77 -28.37 19.75
N TYR A 256 -9.45 -29.66 19.95
CA TYR A 256 -8.25 -30.12 20.66
C TYR A 256 -7.96 -29.36 21.99
N GLN A 257 -8.95 -29.34 22.89
CA GLN A 257 -8.90 -28.68 24.21
C GLN A 257 -8.77 -27.14 24.20
N ARG A 258 -8.89 -26.49 23.03
CA ARG A 258 -8.93 -25.02 22.90
C ARG A 258 -10.30 -24.57 22.39
N THR A 259 -10.81 -23.47 22.96
CA THR A 259 -11.99 -22.78 22.42
C THR A 259 -11.57 -21.85 21.29
N ILE A 260 -11.97 -22.16 20.07
CA ILE A 260 -11.70 -21.32 18.90
C ILE A 260 -12.92 -20.46 18.61
N TYR A 261 -12.74 -19.14 18.59
CA TYR A 261 -13.78 -18.21 18.17
C TYR A 261 -13.81 -18.12 16.64
N VAL A 262 -14.96 -18.37 16.04
CA VAL A 262 -15.11 -18.48 14.57
C VAL A 262 -14.78 -17.18 13.86
N ARG A 263 -15.07 -16.05 14.50
CA ARG A 263 -14.69 -14.73 13.98
C ARG A 263 -13.17 -14.57 13.87
N ASP A 264 -12.44 -15.05 14.87
CA ASP A 264 -10.99 -14.88 14.95
C ASP A 264 -10.29 -15.85 13.97
N LEU A 265 -10.84 -17.05 13.79
CA LEU A 265 -10.40 -18.00 12.77
C LEU A 265 -10.57 -17.44 11.35
N GLY A 266 -11.75 -16.88 11.02
CA GLY A 266 -11.96 -16.26 9.71
C GLY A 266 -11.03 -15.08 9.45
N TYR A 267 -10.70 -14.30 10.48
CA TYR A 267 -9.69 -13.23 10.41
C TYR A 267 -8.28 -13.78 10.17
N GLN A 268 -7.85 -14.79 10.93
CA GLN A 268 -6.52 -15.38 10.77
C GLN A 268 -6.32 -16.01 9.40
N LEU A 269 -7.31 -16.75 8.89
CA LEU A 269 -7.26 -17.34 7.55
C LEU A 269 -7.15 -16.27 6.47
N CYS A 270 -7.92 -15.19 6.56
CA CYS A 270 -7.82 -14.06 5.64
C CYS A 270 -6.40 -13.44 5.67
N CYS A 271 -5.81 -13.24 6.85
CA CYS A 271 -4.43 -12.75 6.96
C CYS A 271 -3.41 -13.70 6.31
N VAL A 272 -3.59 -15.01 6.44
CA VAL A 272 -2.71 -16.00 5.81
C VAL A 272 -2.78 -15.92 4.29
N PHE A 273 -3.99 -15.88 3.71
CA PHE A 273 -4.14 -15.72 2.26
C PHE A 273 -3.52 -14.42 1.75
N LEU A 274 -3.79 -13.29 2.43
CA LEU A 274 -3.21 -12.00 2.05
C LEU A 274 -1.68 -12.00 2.14
N LEU A 275 -1.10 -12.65 3.15
CA LEU A 275 0.35 -12.77 3.30
C LEU A 275 0.97 -13.59 2.17
N ILE A 276 0.37 -14.74 1.84
CA ILE A 276 0.84 -15.60 0.75
C ILE A 276 0.72 -14.86 -0.58
N GLY A 277 -0.42 -14.22 -0.85
CA GLY A 277 -0.63 -13.43 -2.07
C GLY A 277 0.39 -12.31 -2.20
N LEU A 278 0.66 -11.58 -1.12
CA LEU A 278 1.65 -10.50 -1.12
C LEU A 278 3.08 -11.03 -1.35
N PHE A 279 3.43 -12.17 -0.77
CA PHE A 279 4.74 -12.80 -0.98
C PHE A 279 4.94 -13.21 -2.44
N ILE A 280 3.95 -13.87 -3.05
CA ILE A 280 4.02 -14.28 -4.46
C ILE A 280 4.03 -13.04 -5.37
N THR A 281 3.24 -12.01 -5.07
CA THR A 281 3.27 -10.74 -5.82
C THR A 281 4.64 -10.07 -5.77
N TYR A 282 5.31 -10.08 -4.63
CA TYR A 282 6.67 -9.57 -4.53
C TYR A 282 7.67 -10.43 -5.31
N ALA A 283 7.54 -11.76 -5.25
CA ALA A 283 8.47 -12.69 -5.91
C ALA A 283 8.36 -12.68 -7.44
N ASN A 284 7.15 -12.51 -7.98
CA ASN A 284 6.87 -12.53 -9.41
C ASN A 284 6.70 -11.13 -10.01
N GLU A 285 6.87 -10.06 -9.21
CA GLU A 285 6.63 -8.67 -9.60
C GLU A 285 5.27 -8.42 -10.28
N ASN A 286 4.25 -9.21 -9.94
CA ASN A 286 2.93 -9.17 -10.58
C ASN A 286 1.80 -9.06 -9.52
N MET A 287 0.80 -8.22 -9.79
CA MET A 287 -0.31 -7.95 -8.88
C MET A 287 -1.38 -9.08 -8.82
N ILE A 288 -1.47 -9.95 -9.83
CA ILE A 288 -2.50 -11.01 -9.93
C ILE A 288 -2.59 -11.90 -8.67
N PRO A 289 -1.49 -12.43 -8.11
CA PRO A 289 -1.55 -13.29 -6.92
C PRO A 289 -2.19 -12.62 -5.70
N LEU A 290 -1.92 -11.32 -5.48
CA LEU A 290 -2.53 -10.56 -4.39
C LEU A 290 -4.02 -10.30 -4.64
N LEU A 291 -4.43 -10.01 -5.88
CA LEU A 291 -5.84 -9.89 -6.24
C LEU A 291 -6.58 -11.21 -5.99
N ILE A 292 -5.99 -12.35 -6.37
CA ILE A 292 -6.56 -13.68 -6.11
C ILE A 292 -6.70 -13.92 -4.60
N ALA A 293 -5.65 -13.64 -3.84
CA ALA A 293 -5.69 -13.74 -2.38
C ALA A 293 -6.79 -12.88 -1.74
N MET A 294 -7.04 -11.66 -2.25
CA MET A 294 -8.14 -10.81 -1.80
C MET A 294 -9.51 -11.42 -2.15
N THR A 295 -9.68 -11.92 -3.37
CA THR A 295 -10.94 -12.55 -3.81
C THR A 295 -11.30 -13.80 -2.99
N ILE A 296 -10.32 -14.52 -2.44
CA ILE A 296 -10.54 -15.70 -1.59
C ILE A 296 -10.62 -15.31 -0.11
N GLY A 297 -9.68 -14.50 0.39
CA GLY A 297 -9.54 -14.18 1.80
C GLY A 297 -10.68 -13.34 2.36
N ILE A 298 -11.19 -12.38 1.59
CA ILE A 298 -12.27 -11.47 2.04
C ILE A 298 -13.59 -12.22 2.25
N PRO A 299 -14.05 -13.09 1.32
CA PRO A 299 -15.18 -13.97 1.57
C PRO A 299 -15.00 -14.84 2.83
N ILE A 300 -13.83 -15.44 3.04
CA ILE A 300 -13.56 -16.26 4.25
C ILE A 300 -13.71 -15.43 5.53
N TYR A 301 -13.18 -14.20 5.54
CA TYR A 301 -13.35 -13.27 6.66
C TYR A 301 -14.83 -12.96 6.94
N LEU A 302 -15.59 -12.68 5.88
CA LEU A 302 -17.01 -12.34 5.95
C LEU A 302 -17.87 -13.53 6.39
N ILE A 303 -17.52 -14.76 5.95
CA ILE A 303 -18.12 -16.01 6.42
C ILE A 303 -17.86 -16.17 7.93
N GLY A 304 -16.62 -15.99 8.40
CA GLY A 304 -16.32 -16.04 9.83
C GLY A 304 -17.12 -15.00 10.64
N ARG A 305 -17.28 -13.79 10.11
CA ARG A 305 -18.11 -12.73 10.71
C ARG A 305 -19.59 -13.08 10.78
N THR A 306 -20.17 -13.66 9.74
CA THR A 306 -21.59 -14.05 9.71
C THR A 306 -21.86 -15.22 10.65
N LEU A 307 -21.04 -16.27 10.59
CA LEU A 307 -21.13 -17.45 11.46
C LEU A 307 -20.99 -17.10 12.95
N SER A 308 -20.17 -16.11 13.30
CA SER A 308 -20.08 -15.64 14.69
C SER A 308 -21.42 -15.17 15.28
N GLY A 309 -22.40 -14.88 14.42
CA GLY A 309 -23.74 -14.43 14.77
C GLY A 309 -24.81 -15.51 14.97
N ILE A 310 -24.49 -16.80 14.75
CA ILE A 310 -25.45 -17.93 14.79
C ILE A 310 -26.38 -17.98 16.01
N PRO A 311 -26.03 -17.56 17.25
CA PRO A 311 -26.99 -17.58 18.36
C PRO A 311 -28.12 -16.52 18.25
N ARG A 312 -28.44 -15.99 17.06
CA ARG A 312 -29.45 -14.94 16.83
C ARG A 312 -30.61 -15.44 15.97
N SER A 313 -31.72 -14.69 15.99
CA SER A 313 -32.90 -14.98 15.16
C SER A 313 -32.58 -15.01 13.67
N ASN A 314 -33.29 -15.87 12.92
CA ASN A 314 -33.10 -16.08 11.48
C ASN A 314 -33.13 -14.77 10.67
N LYS A 315 -34.00 -13.82 11.02
CA LYS A 315 -34.09 -12.50 10.37
C LYS A 315 -32.80 -11.68 10.51
N ARG A 316 -32.16 -11.73 11.68
CA ARG A 316 -30.92 -10.99 11.96
C ARG A 316 -29.70 -11.67 11.32
N MET A 317 -29.74 -12.99 11.18
CA MET A 317 -28.76 -13.75 10.40
C MET A 317 -28.88 -13.44 8.92
N ALA A 318 -30.10 -13.43 8.35
CA ALA A 318 -30.34 -13.08 6.95
C ALA A 318 -29.82 -11.68 6.62
N LEU A 319 -30.09 -10.67 7.45
CA LEU A 319 -29.59 -9.30 7.25
C LEU A 319 -28.05 -9.24 7.28
N ARG A 320 -27.41 -9.99 8.19
CA ARG A 320 -25.94 -10.06 8.25
C ARG A 320 -25.35 -10.73 7.01
N SER A 321 -25.92 -11.84 6.58
CA SER A 321 -25.48 -12.53 5.36
C SER A 321 -25.62 -11.63 4.14
N PHE A 322 -26.76 -10.95 3.98
CA PHE A 322 -26.94 -9.99 2.89
C PHE A 322 -25.89 -8.85 2.93
N SER A 323 -25.67 -8.25 4.10
CA SER A 323 -24.66 -7.19 4.25
C SER A 323 -23.24 -7.69 3.96
N ALA A 324 -22.93 -8.93 4.35
CA ALA A 324 -21.64 -9.55 4.09
C ALA A 324 -21.45 -9.83 2.60
N THR A 325 -22.46 -10.40 1.93
CA THR A 325 -22.44 -10.63 0.48
C THR A 325 -22.27 -9.31 -0.29
N PHE A 326 -23.01 -8.26 0.10
CA PHE A 326 -22.90 -6.95 -0.54
C PHE A 326 -21.49 -6.35 -0.41
N VAL A 327 -20.91 -6.37 0.80
CA VAL A 327 -19.53 -5.91 1.03
C VAL A 327 -18.53 -6.78 0.27
N GLY A 328 -18.75 -8.10 0.22
CA GLY A 328 -17.92 -9.03 -0.55
C GLY A 328 -17.92 -8.69 -2.04
N LEU A 329 -19.09 -8.47 -2.64
CA LEU A 329 -19.22 -8.11 -4.06
C LEU A 329 -18.53 -6.79 -4.39
N LEU A 330 -18.64 -5.78 -3.51
CA LEU A 330 -17.99 -4.49 -3.69
C LEU A 330 -16.46 -4.57 -3.73
N VAL A 331 -15.85 -5.63 -3.18
CA VAL A 331 -14.39 -5.80 -3.21
C VAL A 331 -13.98 -6.86 -4.25
N VAL A 332 -14.68 -7.99 -4.32
CA VAL A 332 -14.34 -9.09 -5.21
C VAL A 332 -14.55 -8.73 -6.68
N ILE A 333 -15.63 -8.03 -7.04
CA ILE A 333 -15.90 -7.68 -8.45
C ILE A 333 -14.78 -6.78 -9.00
N PRO A 334 -14.39 -5.66 -8.35
CA PRO A 334 -13.27 -4.86 -8.82
C PRO A 334 -11.95 -5.65 -8.94
N CYS A 335 -11.64 -6.52 -7.97
CA CYS A 335 -10.43 -7.35 -8.04
C CYS A 335 -10.43 -8.26 -9.27
N LEU A 336 -11.56 -8.90 -9.59
CA LEU A 336 -11.70 -9.76 -10.76
C LEU A 336 -11.64 -8.98 -12.07
N LEU A 337 -12.21 -7.78 -12.13
CA LEU A 337 -12.15 -6.91 -13.30
C LEU A 337 -10.74 -6.37 -13.56
N LEU A 338 -9.94 -6.20 -12.51
CA LEU A 338 -8.56 -5.72 -12.62
C LEU A 338 -7.58 -6.81 -13.06
N MET A 339 -7.82 -8.09 -12.75
CA MET A 339 -6.88 -9.19 -13.06
C MET A 339 -6.42 -9.22 -14.52
N PRO A 340 -7.30 -9.17 -15.55
CA PRO A 340 -6.88 -9.20 -16.95
C PRO A 340 -5.99 -8.03 -17.35
N MET A 341 -6.07 -6.89 -16.63
CA MET A 341 -5.21 -5.74 -16.91
C MET A 341 -3.76 -5.97 -16.48
N TYR A 342 -3.49 -6.97 -15.64
CA TYR A 342 -2.15 -7.32 -15.16
C TYR A 342 -1.55 -8.54 -15.88
N ASP A 343 -2.26 -9.12 -16.86
CA ASP A 343 -1.70 -10.19 -17.71
C ASP A 343 -0.62 -9.61 -18.61
N THR A 344 0.56 -10.23 -18.61
CA THR A 344 1.70 -9.75 -19.39
C THR A 344 1.49 -10.13 -20.87
N ALA A 345 1.59 -9.13 -21.75
CA ALA A 345 1.42 -9.31 -23.19
C ALA A 345 2.64 -8.73 -23.92
N THR A 346 3.08 -9.44 -24.95
CA THR A 346 4.27 -9.06 -25.72
C THR A 346 4.04 -9.31 -27.21
N ILE A 347 5.01 -8.88 -28.02
CA ILE A 347 5.02 -9.07 -29.47
C ILE A 347 6.30 -9.79 -29.89
N LYS A 348 6.20 -10.60 -30.95
CA LYS A 348 7.37 -11.12 -31.65
C LYS A 348 7.11 -11.25 -33.15
N VAL A 349 8.18 -11.15 -33.93
CA VAL A 349 8.18 -11.64 -35.30
C VAL A 349 8.19 -13.18 -35.26
N PRO A 350 7.37 -13.89 -36.06
CA PRO A 350 7.37 -15.34 -36.09
C PRO A 350 8.74 -15.90 -36.43
N LYS A 351 9.11 -17.05 -35.84
CA LYS A 351 10.40 -17.71 -36.12
C LYS A 351 10.62 -18.05 -37.59
N SER A 352 9.54 -18.23 -38.35
CA SER A 352 9.56 -18.46 -39.79
C SER A 352 10.09 -17.28 -40.61
N PHE A 353 10.36 -16.12 -39.99
CA PHE A 353 10.95 -14.95 -40.63
C PHE A 353 12.25 -14.50 -39.95
N VAL A 354 12.77 -15.21 -38.92
CA VAL A 354 13.87 -14.72 -38.05
C VAL A 354 14.98 -15.77 -37.81
N GLN A 355 14.75 -17.02 -38.18
CA GLN A 355 15.79 -18.05 -38.09
C GLN A 355 16.12 -18.48 -39.50
N GLY A 356 17.42 -18.64 -39.80
CA GLY A 356 17.98 -19.00 -41.10
C GLY A 356 17.44 -20.29 -41.75
N ASP A 357 16.46 -20.95 -41.12
CA ASP A 357 15.59 -21.95 -41.74
C ASP A 357 14.62 -21.34 -42.79
N SER A 358 14.34 -20.03 -42.73
CA SER A 358 13.55 -19.32 -43.75
C SER A 358 14.37 -18.76 -44.90
N GLY A 359 15.69 -18.63 -44.70
CA GLY A 359 16.67 -18.10 -45.64
C GLY A 359 16.70 -16.58 -45.83
N ASN A 360 15.69 -15.84 -45.34
CA ASN A 360 15.59 -14.38 -45.48
C ASN A 360 16.55 -13.52 -44.59
N GLY A 361 17.64 -14.07 -44.06
CA GLY A 361 18.68 -13.29 -43.38
C GLY A 361 18.38 -12.56 -42.04
N TRP A 362 17.12 -12.29 -41.71
CA TRP A 362 16.72 -11.56 -40.50
C TRP A 362 17.08 -12.29 -39.21
N LYS A 363 17.74 -11.60 -38.29
CA LYS A 363 18.13 -12.10 -36.96
C LYS A 363 17.65 -11.16 -35.87
N ASN A 364 17.14 -11.72 -34.77
CA ASN A 364 16.85 -10.94 -33.57
C ASN A 364 18.15 -10.68 -32.81
N VAL A 365 18.50 -9.40 -32.67
CA VAL A 365 19.78 -8.97 -32.09
C VAL A 365 19.60 -8.47 -30.66
N MET A 366 18.43 -7.92 -30.33
CA MET A 366 18.15 -7.41 -28.99
C MET A 366 16.67 -7.57 -28.65
N ASN A 367 16.40 -8.08 -27.45
CA ASN A 367 15.09 -8.00 -26.81
C ASN A 367 15.25 -7.40 -25.42
N GLN A 368 14.60 -6.27 -25.18
CA GLN A 368 14.49 -5.66 -23.87
C GLN A 368 13.04 -5.63 -23.45
N TYR A 369 12.78 -5.97 -22.20
CA TYR A 369 11.45 -6.03 -21.64
C TYR A 369 11.46 -5.36 -20.27
N ASP A 370 10.72 -4.27 -20.15
CA ASP A 370 10.59 -3.52 -18.93
C ASP A 370 9.12 -3.52 -18.48
N GLU A 371 8.88 -3.93 -17.23
CA GLU A 371 7.57 -3.88 -16.59
C GLU A 371 7.50 -2.78 -15.53
N TYR A 372 6.33 -2.16 -15.43
CA TYR A 372 6.03 -1.12 -14.45
C TYR A 372 4.68 -1.39 -13.79
N GLY A 373 4.56 -0.97 -12.54
CA GLY A 373 3.26 -1.05 -11.85
C GLY A 373 2.84 -2.46 -11.46
N LEU A 374 3.80 -3.38 -11.24
CA LEU A 374 3.56 -4.79 -10.99
C LEU A 374 2.77 -5.50 -12.12
N GLY A 375 3.18 -5.27 -13.37
CA GLY A 375 2.56 -5.84 -14.58
C GLY A 375 1.43 -5.02 -15.20
N LEU A 376 1.12 -3.83 -14.67
CA LEU A 376 0.06 -2.97 -15.23
C LEU A 376 0.46 -2.37 -16.59
N ALA A 377 1.70 -1.91 -16.68
CA ALA A 377 2.27 -1.34 -17.90
C ALA A 377 3.56 -2.08 -18.22
N SER A 378 3.82 -2.30 -19.50
CA SER A 378 5.03 -2.96 -19.96
C SER A 378 5.45 -2.38 -21.29
N THR A 379 6.75 -2.27 -21.50
CA THR A 379 7.35 -1.87 -22.76
C THR A 379 8.26 -2.99 -23.23
N THR A 380 7.97 -3.54 -24.40
CA THR A 380 8.81 -4.53 -25.07
C THR A 380 9.50 -3.84 -26.23
N PHE A 381 10.81 -3.97 -26.31
CA PHE A 381 11.64 -3.50 -27.41
C PHE A 381 12.31 -4.71 -28.06
N SER A 382 12.08 -4.90 -29.35
CA SER A 382 12.71 -5.97 -30.14
C SER A 382 13.40 -5.36 -31.36
N LEU A 383 14.69 -5.63 -31.52
CA LEU A 383 15.50 -5.22 -32.65
C LEU A 383 15.85 -6.43 -33.51
N TYR A 384 15.53 -6.32 -34.80
CA TYR A 384 15.86 -7.29 -35.82
C TYR A 384 16.77 -6.61 -36.85
N ILE A 385 17.82 -7.31 -37.26
CA ILE A 385 18.78 -6.85 -38.27
C ILE A 385 18.82 -7.93 -39.34
N ASP A 386 18.76 -7.50 -40.59
CA ASP A 386 18.95 -8.38 -41.73
C ASP A 386 20.44 -8.56 -42.06
N ASP A 387 20.83 -9.76 -42.44
CA ASP A 387 22.19 -10.06 -42.91
C ASP A 387 22.34 -9.85 -44.42
N ALA A 388 21.30 -9.44 -45.16
CA ALA A 388 21.36 -9.10 -46.59
C ALA A 388 21.76 -10.25 -47.51
N GLU A 389 21.55 -11.49 -47.09
CA GLU A 389 21.70 -12.68 -47.93
C GLU A 389 20.33 -13.35 -48.15
N ASP A 390 20.09 -13.79 -49.39
CA ASP A 390 18.91 -14.58 -49.74
C ASP A 390 19.05 -16.06 -49.32
N ASN A 391 17.96 -16.82 -49.49
CA ASN A 391 17.89 -18.25 -49.16
C ASN A 391 18.95 -19.12 -49.89
N GLU A 392 19.54 -18.62 -50.97
CA GLU A 392 20.52 -19.28 -51.81
C GLU A 392 21.96 -18.80 -51.53
N GLY A 393 22.14 -17.85 -50.59
CA GLY A 393 23.42 -17.24 -50.23
C GLY A 393 23.89 -16.17 -51.21
N ASN A 394 22.99 -15.63 -52.04
CA ASN A 394 23.28 -14.48 -52.89
C ASN A 394 23.01 -13.19 -52.11
N ASN A 395 23.72 -12.13 -52.49
CA ASN A 395 23.59 -10.82 -51.87
C ASN A 395 22.28 -10.15 -52.29
N ASP A 396 21.41 -9.84 -51.33
CA ASP A 396 20.05 -9.34 -51.53
C ASP A 396 19.90 -7.81 -51.32
N GLY A 397 21.00 -7.09 -51.50
CA GLY A 397 21.05 -5.63 -51.36
C GLY A 397 21.74 -5.21 -50.07
N TYR A 398 21.37 -4.05 -49.53
CA TYR A 398 21.97 -3.56 -48.28
C TYR A 398 21.15 -4.00 -47.07
N PRO A 399 21.77 -4.29 -45.91
CA PRO A 399 21.07 -4.76 -44.71
C PRO A 399 20.05 -3.74 -44.18
N GLY A 400 18.88 -4.25 -43.78
CA GLY A 400 17.79 -3.53 -43.16
C GLY A 400 17.78 -3.67 -41.63
N ILE A 401 17.14 -2.70 -40.97
CA ILE A 401 16.93 -2.69 -39.52
C ILE A 401 15.44 -2.55 -39.24
N LEU A 402 14.89 -3.45 -38.43
CA LEU A 402 13.51 -3.43 -37.97
C LEU A 402 13.47 -3.38 -36.44
N MET A 403 12.87 -2.33 -35.91
CA MET A 403 12.58 -2.16 -34.50
C MET A 403 11.09 -2.28 -34.25
N VAL A 404 10.69 -3.18 -33.35
CA VAL A 404 9.30 -3.36 -32.93
C VAL A 404 9.19 -3.03 -31.45
N VAL A 405 8.35 -2.05 -31.14
CA VAL A 405 8.06 -1.60 -29.78
C VAL A 405 6.60 -1.92 -29.46
N ALA A 406 6.36 -2.69 -28.41
CA ALA A 406 5.02 -2.90 -27.87
C ALA A 406 4.88 -2.21 -26.53
N VAL A 407 3.92 -1.29 -26.43
CA VAL A 407 3.58 -0.57 -25.21
C VAL A 407 2.22 -1.06 -24.72
N LYS A 408 2.18 -1.66 -23.55
CA LYS A 408 0.94 -2.00 -22.86
C LYS A 408 0.43 -0.78 -22.11
N VAL A 409 -0.76 -0.31 -22.50
CA VAL A 409 -1.38 0.87 -21.88
C VAL A 409 -2.71 0.46 -21.24
N PRO A 410 -2.89 0.69 -19.92
CA PRO A 410 -4.09 0.26 -19.20
C PRO A 410 -5.33 1.14 -19.46
N ILE A 411 -5.20 2.22 -20.23
CA ILE A 411 -6.28 3.17 -20.52
C ILE A 411 -6.47 3.22 -22.04
N ASP A 412 -7.73 3.22 -22.48
CA ASP A 412 -8.12 3.47 -23.87
C ASP A 412 -7.69 4.89 -24.25
N ILE A 413 -6.45 5.06 -24.69
CA ILE A 413 -6.04 6.32 -25.32
C ILE A 413 -6.61 6.30 -26.74
N GLU A 414 -7.22 7.41 -27.16
CA GLU A 414 -7.75 7.56 -28.50
C GLU A 414 -6.61 7.51 -29.54
N GLU A 415 -6.79 6.71 -30.59
CA GLU A 415 -5.79 6.41 -31.62
C GLU A 415 -5.20 7.67 -32.29
N LYS A 416 -6.03 8.71 -32.43
CA LYS A 416 -5.70 9.97 -33.08
C LYS A 416 -4.69 10.82 -32.29
N ASP A 417 -4.80 10.83 -30.96
CA ASP A 417 -3.88 11.59 -30.11
C ASP A 417 -2.50 10.91 -30.05
N MET A 418 -2.48 9.58 -30.14
CA MET A 418 -1.24 8.80 -30.12
C MET A 418 -0.46 8.83 -31.42
N LEU A 419 -1.11 8.80 -32.58
CA LEU A 419 -0.44 8.98 -33.87
C LEU A 419 0.29 10.33 -33.93
N SER A 420 -0.30 11.38 -33.34
CA SER A 420 0.33 12.70 -33.32
C SER A 420 1.54 12.80 -32.39
N GLU A 421 1.51 12.13 -31.22
CA GLU A 421 2.65 12.10 -30.30
C GLU A 421 3.71 11.10 -30.78
N LEU A 422 3.33 10.01 -31.45
CA LEU A 422 4.24 9.10 -32.15
C LEU A 422 4.91 9.80 -33.33
N ASP A 423 4.21 10.47 -34.23
CA ASP A 423 4.78 11.29 -35.32
C ASP A 423 5.81 12.32 -34.81
N LYS A 424 5.56 12.86 -33.62
CA LYS A 424 6.47 13.80 -32.96
C LYS A 424 7.70 13.10 -32.35
N GLN A 425 7.56 11.89 -31.80
CA GLN A 425 8.69 11.07 -31.36
C GLN A 425 9.49 10.50 -32.56
N PHE A 426 8.82 10.11 -33.65
CA PHE A 426 9.42 9.72 -34.92
C PHE A 426 10.27 10.84 -35.51
N LYS A 427 9.73 12.07 -35.57
CA LYS A 427 10.51 13.25 -36.00
C LYS A 427 11.70 13.52 -35.08
N ARG A 428 11.58 13.29 -33.78
CA ARG A 428 12.69 13.44 -32.82
C ARG A 428 13.77 12.38 -33.04
N MET A 429 13.39 11.11 -33.19
CA MET A 429 14.34 10.03 -33.46
C MET A 429 15.06 10.20 -34.80
N ALA A 430 14.36 10.61 -35.86
CA ALA A 430 14.99 10.92 -37.16
C ALA A 430 16.01 12.08 -37.04
N VAL A 431 15.70 13.09 -36.22
CA VAL A 431 16.62 14.19 -35.92
C VAL A 431 17.82 13.73 -35.07
N ASP A 432 17.59 12.89 -34.05
CA ASP A 432 18.64 12.35 -33.18
C ASP A 432 19.62 11.43 -33.94
N GLN A 433 19.11 10.67 -34.92
CA GLN A 433 19.90 9.86 -35.85
C GLN A 433 20.52 10.67 -37.00
N LYS A 434 20.36 12.01 -37.00
CA LYS A 434 20.92 12.94 -38.01
C LYS A 434 20.53 12.61 -39.46
N ILE A 435 19.32 12.11 -39.68
CA ILE A 435 18.79 11.86 -41.02
C ILE A 435 17.97 13.08 -41.47
N GLU A 436 18.18 13.56 -42.69
CA GLU A 436 17.29 14.55 -43.31
C GLU A 436 16.14 13.81 -43.99
N LEU A 437 14.93 13.93 -43.45
CA LEU A 437 13.72 13.42 -44.08
C LEU A 437 13.30 14.41 -45.18
N ASP A 438 13.39 13.98 -46.44
CA ASP A 438 13.19 14.86 -47.59
C ASP A 438 11.70 15.06 -47.90
N SER A 439 10.93 13.97 -48.05
CA SER A 439 9.49 14.01 -48.34
C SER A 439 8.77 12.71 -47.95
N GLU A 440 7.51 12.84 -47.52
CA GLU A 440 6.58 11.72 -47.30
C GLU A 440 6.17 11.15 -48.66
N ILE A 441 6.45 9.87 -48.89
CA ILE A 441 6.22 9.19 -50.18
C ILE A 441 4.79 8.65 -50.23
N GLU A 442 4.40 7.95 -49.17
CA GLU A 442 3.16 7.20 -49.13
C GLU A 442 2.62 7.11 -47.70
N LYS A 443 1.30 7.25 -47.58
CA LYS A 443 0.55 7.00 -46.36
C LYS A 443 -0.63 6.11 -46.67
N GLY A 444 -0.80 5.06 -45.88
CA GLY A 444 -1.85 4.07 -46.13
C GLY A 444 -2.26 3.34 -44.88
N SER A 445 -3.17 2.37 -45.09
CA SER A 445 -3.62 1.46 -44.06
C SER A 445 -3.66 0.05 -44.61
N ARG A 446 -3.17 -0.93 -43.84
CA ARG A 446 -3.26 -2.35 -44.18
C ARG A 446 -3.75 -3.16 -43.00
N LYS A 447 -3.82 -4.48 -43.17
CA LYS A 447 -4.22 -5.41 -42.10
C LYS A 447 -3.07 -6.32 -41.74
N THR A 448 -2.84 -6.49 -40.44
CA THR A 448 -1.94 -7.55 -39.96
C THR A 448 -2.55 -8.92 -40.20
N LYS A 449 -1.73 -9.97 -40.09
CA LYS A 449 -2.19 -11.37 -40.14
C LYS A 449 -3.20 -11.72 -39.04
N GLN A 450 -3.11 -11.04 -37.90
CA GLN A 450 -4.07 -11.17 -36.80
C GLN A 450 -5.37 -10.37 -37.03
N GLY A 451 -5.48 -9.65 -38.14
CA GLY A 451 -6.67 -8.91 -38.54
C GLY A 451 -6.78 -7.49 -37.97
N TYR A 452 -5.72 -6.96 -37.37
CA TYR A 452 -5.69 -5.59 -36.86
C TYR A 452 -5.49 -4.60 -38.01
N GLU A 453 -6.21 -3.47 -37.97
CA GLU A 453 -5.98 -2.37 -38.91
C GLU A 453 -4.74 -1.59 -38.49
N THR A 454 -3.83 -1.39 -39.43
CA THR A 454 -2.58 -0.67 -39.23
C THR A 454 -2.61 0.63 -40.02
N GLN A 455 -1.86 1.62 -39.54
CA GLN A 455 -1.57 2.85 -40.28
C GLN A 455 -0.07 2.95 -40.48
N TYR A 456 0.36 3.16 -41.73
CA TYR A 456 1.77 3.28 -42.07
C TYR A 456 2.07 4.58 -42.83
N SER A 457 3.29 5.07 -42.64
CA SER A 457 3.85 6.21 -43.37
C SER A 457 5.26 5.87 -43.84
N ILE A 458 5.56 6.17 -45.10
CA ILE A 458 6.87 5.90 -45.72
C ILE A 458 7.53 7.24 -46.08
N PHE A 459 8.81 7.39 -45.70
CA PHE A 459 9.59 8.59 -45.96
C PHE A 459 10.88 8.27 -46.71
N ASN A 460 11.27 9.17 -47.61
CA ASN A 460 12.63 9.23 -48.13
C ASN A 460 13.52 9.97 -47.14
N GLY A 461 14.71 9.44 -46.89
CA GLY A 461 15.73 10.14 -46.12
C GLY A 461 17.10 10.05 -46.75
N THR A 462 17.90 11.09 -46.50
CA THR A 462 19.30 11.15 -46.88
C THR A 462 20.18 11.11 -45.62
N ALA A 463 21.13 10.18 -45.57
CA ALA A 463 22.03 10.00 -44.43
C ALA A 463 23.06 11.14 -44.35
N LYS A 464 23.13 11.87 -43.22
CA LYS A 464 24.14 12.95 -43.04
C LYS A 464 25.40 12.54 -42.31
N THR A 465 25.43 11.35 -41.75
CA THR A 465 26.53 10.80 -40.97
C THR A 465 27.10 9.58 -41.64
N ASP A 466 28.38 9.32 -41.35
CA ASP A 466 29.05 8.13 -41.84
C ASP A 466 28.67 6.87 -41.04
N SER A 467 27.59 6.93 -40.26
CA SER A 467 27.02 5.78 -39.57
C SER A 467 25.52 5.92 -39.29
N ILE A 468 24.80 4.80 -39.34
CA ILE A 468 23.39 4.66 -38.91
C ILE A 468 23.30 3.46 -37.96
N GLY A 469 22.58 3.61 -36.85
CA GLY A 469 22.48 2.58 -35.84
C GLY A 469 21.73 2.98 -34.59
N PHE A 470 21.53 2.00 -33.70
CA PHE A 470 20.85 2.18 -32.41
C PHE A 470 21.71 1.60 -31.27
N GLU A 471 21.94 2.38 -30.22
CA GLU A 471 22.64 2.01 -28.96
C GLU A 471 23.77 0.97 -29.08
N GLY A 472 24.82 1.29 -29.87
CA GLY A 472 26.02 0.46 -29.99
C GLY A 472 26.04 -0.51 -31.18
N TYR A 473 24.92 -0.62 -31.90
CA TYR A 473 24.83 -1.30 -33.19
C TYR A 473 24.82 -0.27 -34.31
N ASN A 474 26.01 0.23 -34.69
CA ASN A 474 26.19 1.24 -35.72
C ASN A 474 26.85 0.63 -36.96
N ARG A 475 26.23 0.82 -38.13
CA ARG A 475 26.83 0.52 -39.43
C ARG A 475 27.48 1.77 -39.98
N THR A 476 28.68 1.67 -40.55
CA THR A 476 29.29 2.74 -41.33
C THR A 476 28.63 2.85 -42.71
N ILE A 477 28.21 4.05 -43.11
CA ILE A 477 27.50 4.31 -44.37
C ILE A 477 28.14 5.53 -45.03
N THR A 478 28.14 5.65 -46.35
CA THR A 478 28.60 6.88 -47.01
C THR A 478 27.61 8.02 -46.75
N LYS A 479 28.09 9.16 -46.22
CA LYS A 479 27.30 10.40 -46.15
C LYS A 479 26.74 10.76 -47.54
N GLY A 480 25.41 10.91 -47.64
CA GLY A 480 24.70 11.09 -48.91
C GLY A 480 23.91 9.87 -49.39
N SER A 481 24.02 8.73 -48.71
CA SER A 481 23.27 7.51 -49.05
C SER A 481 21.76 7.70 -48.94
N LYS A 482 21.03 7.09 -49.89
CA LYS A 482 19.55 7.12 -49.92
C LYS A 482 18.99 6.00 -49.05
N THR A 483 18.05 6.37 -48.20
CA THR A 483 17.43 5.48 -47.22
C THR A 483 15.91 5.60 -47.26
N LEU A 484 15.21 4.49 -47.09
CA LEU A 484 13.76 4.43 -46.91
C LEU A 484 13.42 4.12 -45.47
N TYR A 485 12.43 4.85 -44.96
CA TYR A 485 11.90 4.67 -43.61
C TYR A 485 10.44 4.27 -43.70
N VAL A 486 10.05 3.26 -42.93
CA VAL A 486 8.65 2.94 -42.68
C VAL A 486 8.38 3.03 -41.18
N GLY A 487 7.33 3.75 -40.82
CA GLY A 487 6.72 3.69 -39.50
C GLY A 487 5.33 3.11 -39.62
N GLU A 488 5.01 2.10 -38.83
CA GLU A 488 3.68 1.47 -38.80
C GLU A 488 3.18 1.30 -37.37
N VAL A 489 1.92 1.63 -37.13
CA VAL A 489 1.30 1.62 -35.79
C VAL A 489 -0.03 0.91 -35.85
N TRP A 490 -0.32 0.09 -34.84
CA TRP A 490 -1.63 -0.50 -34.64
C TRP A 490 -1.93 -0.78 -33.17
N LYS A 491 -3.21 -1.03 -32.90
CA LYS A 491 -3.71 -1.40 -31.58
C LYS A 491 -4.19 -2.84 -31.59
N ALA A 492 -3.75 -3.61 -30.60
CA ALA A 492 -4.25 -4.95 -30.32
C ALA A 492 -5.12 -4.89 -29.05
N PRO A 493 -6.45 -4.64 -29.19
CA PRO A 493 -7.32 -4.33 -28.06
C PRO A 493 -7.46 -5.51 -27.08
N GLU A 494 -7.39 -6.74 -27.57
CA GLU A 494 -7.45 -7.94 -26.73
C GLU A 494 -6.30 -7.94 -25.71
N TYR A 495 -5.10 -7.54 -26.14
CA TYR A 495 -3.90 -7.53 -25.32
C TYR A 495 -3.65 -6.20 -24.60
N ASN A 496 -4.48 -5.17 -24.83
CA ASN A 496 -4.23 -3.78 -24.43
C ASN A 496 -2.84 -3.27 -24.88
N LEU A 497 -2.38 -3.74 -26.04
CA LEU A 497 -1.10 -3.38 -26.61
C LEU A 497 -1.27 -2.35 -27.71
N ILE A 498 -0.32 -1.43 -27.75
CA ILE A 498 -0.05 -0.57 -28.88
C ILE A 498 1.28 -1.01 -29.43
N VAL A 499 1.32 -1.30 -30.72
CA VAL A 499 2.52 -1.73 -31.40
C VAL A 499 2.97 -0.64 -32.33
N VAL A 500 4.27 -0.40 -32.32
CA VAL A 500 4.98 0.51 -33.21
C VAL A 500 6.10 -0.28 -33.86
N ALA A 501 6.03 -0.44 -35.17
CA ALA A 501 7.11 -1.01 -35.97
C ALA A 501 7.81 0.10 -36.75
N MET A 502 9.14 0.05 -36.76
CA MET A 502 10.03 1.01 -37.39
C MET A 502 11.04 0.26 -38.24
N GLY A 503 11.02 0.48 -39.54
CA GLY A 503 11.96 -0.10 -40.48
C GLY A 503 12.82 0.95 -41.14
N ILE A 504 14.10 0.63 -41.31
CA ILE A 504 15.06 1.41 -42.09
C ILE A 504 15.71 0.46 -43.09
N ALA A 505 15.63 0.79 -44.37
CA ALA A 505 16.38 0.10 -45.42
C ALA A 505 17.27 1.09 -46.18
N ILE A 506 18.48 0.66 -46.52
CA ILE A 506 19.40 1.44 -47.34
C ILE A 506 19.21 1.01 -48.79
N ILE A 507 19.00 1.96 -49.69
CA ILE A 507 18.72 1.65 -51.11
C ILE A 507 19.99 1.75 -51.94
N SER A 508 20.82 2.77 -51.68
CA SER A 508 22.01 3.04 -52.48
C SER A 508 23.06 3.79 -51.66
N GLU A 509 24.31 3.32 -51.71
CA GLU A 509 25.48 4.05 -51.25
C GLU A 509 26.16 4.77 -52.42
N GLU A 510 26.64 6.00 -52.23
CA GLU A 510 27.57 6.62 -53.19
C GLU A 510 28.94 5.96 -53.05
N GLU A 511 29.61 5.66 -54.17
CA GLU A 511 30.95 5.05 -54.19
C GLU A 511 31.93 5.85 -53.33
N ILE A 512 32.69 5.13 -52.51
CA ILE A 512 33.68 5.72 -51.61
C ILE A 512 34.80 6.34 -52.46
N ASN A 513 34.91 7.66 -52.44
CA ASN A 513 36.15 8.33 -52.85
C ASN A 513 37.11 8.27 -51.65
N VAL A 514 37.77 7.12 -51.46
CA VAL A 514 38.74 6.93 -50.38
C VAL A 514 39.97 7.81 -50.66
N ASP A 515 40.14 8.90 -49.92
CA ASP A 515 41.45 9.54 -49.82
C ASP A 515 42.39 8.58 -49.04
N PRO A 516 43.62 8.27 -49.51
CA PRO A 516 44.39 7.11 -49.04
C PRO A 516 45.07 7.26 -47.66
N PHE A 517 44.52 8.06 -46.74
CA PHE A 517 45.26 8.53 -45.56
C PHE A 517 44.58 8.40 -44.18
N ASP A 518 43.51 7.61 -44.03
CA ASP A 518 42.94 7.30 -42.71
C ASP A 518 42.96 5.79 -42.39
N ASP A 519 44.18 5.28 -42.24
CA ASP A 519 44.50 3.94 -41.70
C ASP A 519 44.39 3.93 -40.15
N PHE A 520 43.22 4.23 -39.58
CA PHE A 520 42.96 4.03 -38.14
C PHE A 520 41.47 3.81 -37.85
N ILE A 521 40.96 2.61 -38.16
CA ILE A 521 39.76 2.07 -37.51
C ILE A 521 40.12 0.70 -36.91
N PRO A 522 40.00 0.49 -35.59
CA PRO A 522 40.27 -0.79 -34.99
C PRO A 522 39.18 -1.81 -35.34
N ASP A 523 39.61 -2.93 -35.94
CA ASP A 523 38.86 -4.16 -36.15
C ASP A 523 38.07 -4.58 -34.91
N PHE A 524 36.74 -4.44 -34.92
CA PHE A 524 35.86 -5.32 -34.14
C PHE A 524 34.47 -5.38 -34.79
N ILE A 525 34.08 -6.61 -35.15
CA ILE A 525 32.83 -7.10 -35.78
C ILE A 525 32.83 -7.12 -37.33
N PRO A 526 33.50 -8.10 -37.97
CA PRO A 526 33.27 -8.46 -39.38
C PRO A 526 32.28 -9.63 -39.57
N ASP A 527 31.96 -10.42 -38.52
CA ASP A 527 31.32 -11.73 -38.70
C ASP A 527 29.77 -11.70 -38.83
N ILE A 528 29.13 -10.52 -38.80
CA ILE A 528 27.65 -10.40 -38.78
C ILE A 528 27.10 -9.59 -39.98
N ILE A 529 27.96 -8.93 -40.76
CA ILE A 529 27.52 -7.96 -41.78
C ILE A 529 28.33 -8.23 -43.06
N PRO A 530 27.72 -8.71 -44.16
CA PRO A 530 28.47 -9.01 -45.37
C PRO A 530 28.90 -7.75 -46.14
N ASP A 531 29.83 -7.98 -47.06
CA ASP A 531 30.40 -6.98 -47.98
C ASP A 531 29.31 -6.35 -48.87
N ASN A 532 29.53 -5.07 -49.21
CA ASN A 532 28.61 -4.25 -49.99
C ASN A 532 28.04 -4.95 -51.26
N PRO A 533 26.73 -4.81 -51.54
CA PRO A 533 26.06 -5.43 -52.68
C PRO A 533 26.65 -5.00 -54.03
N ASN A 534 26.73 -5.97 -54.95
CA ASN A 534 27.17 -5.77 -56.33
C ASN A 534 26.15 -4.99 -57.20
N ASP A 535 24.90 -4.87 -56.75
CA ASP A 535 23.83 -4.12 -57.42
C ASP A 535 23.26 -3.05 -56.48
N THR A 536 23.61 -1.79 -56.75
CA THR A 536 23.22 -0.61 -55.96
C THR A 536 21.75 -0.19 -56.15
N THR A 537 20.95 -1.00 -56.87
CA THR A 537 19.53 -0.74 -57.14
C THR A 537 18.58 -1.85 -56.69
N ASN A 538 19.09 -2.93 -56.07
CA ASN A 538 18.25 -4.00 -55.55
C ASN A 538 17.42 -3.51 -54.33
N MET A 539 16.08 -3.55 -54.45
CA MET A 539 15.12 -3.14 -53.42
C MET A 539 14.47 -4.32 -52.69
N GLN A 540 14.94 -5.55 -52.91
CA GLN A 540 14.33 -6.75 -52.35
C GLN A 540 14.29 -6.71 -50.81
N ASN A 541 15.38 -6.32 -50.13
CA ASN A 541 15.37 -6.13 -48.67
C ASN A 541 14.26 -5.16 -48.19
N TRP A 542 14.04 -4.06 -48.92
CA TRP A 542 12.95 -3.13 -48.59
C TRP A 542 11.56 -3.78 -48.71
N LEU A 543 11.35 -4.62 -49.73
CA LEU A 543 10.10 -5.38 -49.88
C LEU A 543 9.92 -6.40 -48.76
N GLU A 544 10.98 -7.11 -48.38
CA GLU A 544 10.94 -8.07 -47.28
C GLU A 544 10.66 -7.40 -45.93
N LEU A 545 11.29 -6.26 -45.68
CA LEU A 545 11.02 -5.43 -44.50
C LEU A 545 9.54 -5.02 -44.45
N LEU A 546 8.96 -4.60 -45.58
CA LEU A 546 7.55 -4.22 -45.66
C LEU A 546 6.62 -5.41 -45.39
N ASP A 547 6.99 -6.62 -45.80
CA ASP A 547 6.17 -7.83 -45.63
C ASP A 547 6.27 -8.44 -44.21
N ILE A 548 7.39 -8.25 -43.51
CA ILE A 548 7.59 -8.80 -42.15
C ILE A 548 6.77 -8.06 -41.08
N ILE A 549 6.59 -6.74 -41.21
CA ILE A 549 5.86 -5.94 -40.21
C ILE A 549 4.42 -6.46 -39.95
N PRO A 550 3.56 -6.71 -40.97
CA PRO A 550 2.19 -7.19 -40.76
C PRO A 550 2.13 -8.66 -40.30
N GLU A 551 3.22 -9.40 -40.37
CA GLU A 551 3.35 -10.79 -39.91
C GLU A 551 3.66 -10.91 -38.41
N THR A 552 3.98 -9.80 -37.73
CA THR A 552 4.22 -9.79 -36.28
C THR A 552 2.99 -10.22 -35.48
N ILE A 553 3.23 -10.99 -34.41
CA ILE A 553 2.18 -11.64 -33.61
C ILE A 553 2.23 -11.13 -32.17
N CYS A 554 1.10 -10.58 -31.71
CA CYS A 554 0.82 -10.29 -30.30
C CYS A 554 0.36 -11.56 -29.57
N TYR A 555 0.87 -11.80 -28.35
CA TYR A 555 0.49 -12.94 -27.51
C TYR A 555 0.63 -12.63 -25.99
N TYR A 556 -0.10 -13.38 -25.15
CA TYR A 556 0.08 -13.37 -23.69
C TYR A 556 1.22 -14.30 -23.28
N ASN A 557 1.99 -13.90 -22.27
CA ASN A 557 3.08 -14.71 -21.71
C ASN A 557 2.59 -15.77 -20.71
#